data_AF-A0A0Q8IGN4-F1
#
_entry.id   AF-A0A0Q8IGN4-F1
#
_cell.length_a   1.000
_cell.length_b   1.000
_cell.length_c   1.000
_cell.angle_alpha   90.00
_cell.angle_beta   90.00
_cell.angle_gamma   90.00
#
_symmetry.space_group_name_H-M   'P 1'
#
loop_
_entity.id
_entity.type
_entity.pdbx_description
1 polymer ?
#
loop_
_entity_poly.entity_id
_entity_poly.type
_entity_poly.pdbx_seq_one_letter_code
_entity_poly.pdbx_strand_id
1 'polypeptide(L)'
;MIRQLNIFLICTSIVMLVGVYMLKFSIEGTAAERTQLQIHISEQEDDLTTLKADWAVLNQPAYVEPIVRRHEAELGVSQVQQKQFGSFADLPMRPAKPDSAAMDALFLAIDAGIDPIDAILELEGIE
;
A
#
# COMPACT_ATOMS: atom_id res chain seq x y z
N MET A 1 79.54 -7.34 -2.83
CA MET A 1 78.27 -7.48 -3.58
C MET A 1 77.36 -8.54 -2.96
N ILE A 2 77.80 -9.79 -2.79
CA ILE A 2 77.01 -10.87 -2.14
C ILE A 2 76.49 -10.53 -0.74
N ARG A 3 77.28 -9.86 0.11
CA ARG A 3 76.83 -9.46 1.45
C ARG A 3 75.64 -8.49 1.42
N GLN A 4 75.61 -7.56 0.47
CA GLN A 4 74.49 -6.61 0.34
C GLN A 4 73.25 -7.29 -0.24
N LEU A 5 73.43 -8.22 -1.18
CA LEU A 5 72.32 -9.03 -1.71
C LEU A 5 71.69 -9.92 -0.64
N ASN A 6 72.50 -10.56 0.22
CA ASN A 6 71.97 -11.34 1.35
C ASN A 6 71.19 -10.48 2.35
N ILE A 7 71.70 -9.29 2.69
CA ILE A 7 70.99 -8.35 3.57
C ILE A 7 69.64 -7.95 2.95
N PHE A 8 69.63 -7.64 1.65
CA PHE A 8 68.39 -7.30 0.94
C PHE A 8 67.37 -8.45 0.95
N LEU A 9 67.82 -9.68 0.70
CA LEU A 9 66.95 -10.86 0.74
C LEU A 9 66.37 -11.11 2.13
N ILE A 10 67.17 -10.95 3.19
CA ILE A 10 66.71 -11.08 4.58
C ILE A 10 65.67 -9.99 4.89
N CYS A 11 65.94 -8.74 4.55
CA CYS A 11 64.97 -7.65 4.75
C CYS A 11 63.67 -7.91 3.99
N THR A 12 63.75 -8.35 2.74
CA THR A 12 62.57 -8.67 1.92
C THR A 12 61.76 -9.82 2.53
N SER A 13 62.44 -10.85 3.04
CA SER A 13 61.80 -11.98 3.72
C SER A 13 61.08 -11.55 5.00
N ILE A 14 61.69 -10.68 5.81
CA ILE A 14 61.06 -10.13 7.01
C ILE A 14 59.81 -9.30 6.64
N VAL A 15 59.91 -8.46 5.60
CA VAL A 15 58.75 -7.68 5.13
C VAL A 15 57.61 -8.58 4.65
N MET A 16 57.91 -9.63 3.88
CA MET A 16 56.90 -10.61 3.49
C MET A 16 56.24 -11.29 4.70
N LEU A 17 57.04 -11.71 5.69
CA LEU A 17 56.54 -12.37 6.89
C LEU A 17 55.58 -11.44 7.67
N VAL A 18 55.97 -10.18 7.86
CA VAL A 18 55.13 -9.17 8.51
C VAL A 18 53.85 -8.94 7.72
N GLY A 19 53.93 -8.81 6.39
CA GLY A 19 52.77 -8.62 5.52
C GLY A 19 51.74 -9.75 5.63
N VAL A 20 52.19 -11.00 5.66
CA VAL A 20 51.30 -12.17 5.83
C VAL A 20 50.60 -12.15 7.19
N TYR A 21 51.32 -11.82 8.27
CA TYR A 21 50.72 -11.73 9.60
C TYR A 21 49.72 -10.60 9.74
N MET A 22 50.02 -9.42 9.17
CA MET A 22 49.08 -8.30 9.16
C MET A 22 47.79 -8.66 8.41
N LEU A 23 47.91 -9.34 7.25
CA LEU A 23 46.75 -9.80 6.50
C LEU A 23 45.93 -10.82 7.30
N LYS A 24 46.57 -11.80 7.94
CA LYS A 24 45.91 -12.78 8.79
C LYS A 24 45.09 -12.10 9.90
N PHE A 25 45.69 -11.15 10.60
CA PHE A 25 45.02 -10.42 11.68
C PHE A 25 43.84 -9.57 11.18
N SER A 26 43.98 -8.93 10.01
CA SER A 26 42.91 -8.17 9.38
C SER A 26 41.70 -9.05 9.02
N ILE A 27 41.95 -10.28 8.56
CA ILE A 27 40.89 -11.24 8.21
C ILE A 27 40.19 -11.75 9.47
N GLU A 28 40.95 -12.08 10.51
CA GLU A 28 40.40 -12.56 11.79
C GLU A 28 39.51 -11.50 12.46
N GLY A 29 39.91 -10.23 12.44
CA GLY A 29 39.09 -9.12 12.95
C GLY A 29 37.76 -8.98 12.21
N THR A 30 37.81 -9.03 10.87
CA THR A 30 36.60 -8.94 10.02
C THR A 30 35.68 -10.15 10.19
N ALA A 31 36.24 -11.35 10.37
CA ALA A 31 35.47 -12.56 10.60
C ALA A 31 34.71 -12.51 11.94
N ALA A 32 35.37 -12.04 13.01
CA ALA A 32 34.76 -11.88 14.32
C ALA A 32 33.60 -10.86 14.30
N GLU A 33 33.78 -9.72 13.63
CA GLU A 33 32.74 -8.71 13.48
C GLU A 33 31.53 -9.25 12.71
N ARG A 34 31.76 -9.99 11.62
CA ARG A 34 30.68 -10.65 10.87
C ARG A 34 29.90 -11.64 11.72
N THR A 35 30.59 -12.46 12.52
CA THR A 35 29.91 -13.41 13.41
C THR A 35 29.07 -12.69 14.47
N GLN A 36 29.59 -11.63 15.08
CA GLN A 36 28.83 -10.80 16.02
C GLN A 36 27.58 -10.20 15.37
N LEU A 37 27.72 -9.65 14.16
CA LEU A 37 26.58 -9.07 13.44
C LEU A 37 25.53 -10.13 13.08
N GLN A 38 25.95 -11.33 12.69
CA GLN A 38 25.05 -12.43 12.38
C GLN A 38 24.25 -12.87 13.62
N ILE A 39 24.88 -12.91 14.80
CA ILE A 39 24.20 -13.23 16.07
C ILE A 39 23.15 -12.16 16.37
N HIS A 40 23.51 -10.88 16.27
CA HIS A 40 22.55 -9.79 16.48
C HIS A 40 21.38 -9.82 15.49
N ILE A 41 21.62 -10.14 14.22
CA ILE A 41 20.54 -10.29 13.24
C ILE A 41 19.62 -11.44 13.64
N SER A 42 20.16 -12.60 14.03
CA SER A 42 19.32 -13.73 14.44
C SER A 42 18.47 -13.42 15.69
N GLU A 43 19.03 -12.72 16.68
CA GLU A 43 18.28 -12.27 17.86
C GLU A 43 17.11 -11.36 17.47
N GLN A 44 17.35 -10.41 16.56
CA GLN A 44 16.32 -9.50 16.06
C GLN A 44 15.25 -10.21 15.22
N GLU A 45 15.63 -11.22 14.45
CA GLU A 45 14.69 -12.02 13.66
C GLU A 45 13.77 -12.87 14.56
N ASP A 46 14.28 -13.40 15.67
CA ASP A 46 13.50 -14.12 16.68
C ASP A 46 12.49 -13.19 17.38
N ASP A 47 12.92 -12.00 17.77
CA ASP A 47 12.04 -10.96 18.33
C ASP A 47 10.94 -10.56 17.33
N LEU A 48 11.31 -10.34 16.07
CA LEU A 48 10.35 -10.02 15.00
C LEU A 48 9.34 -11.15 14.78
N THR A 49 9.78 -12.40 14.86
CA THR A 49 8.93 -13.57 14.67
C THR A 49 7.88 -13.64 15.78
N THR A 50 8.28 -13.35 17.02
CA THR A 50 7.37 -13.27 18.17
C THR A 50 6.35 -12.16 17.97
N LEU A 51 6.80 -10.95 17.59
CA LEU A 51 5.91 -9.82 17.36
C LEU A 51 4.92 -10.07 16.21
N LYS A 52 5.36 -10.74 15.14
CA LYS A 52 4.49 -11.14 14.02
C LYS A 52 3.43 -12.14 14.46
N ALA A 53 3.76 -13.05 15.37
CA ALA A 53 2.79 -14.00 15.90
C ALA A 53 1.71 -13.27 16.71
N ASP A 54 2.10 -12.35 17.58
CA ASP A 54 1.15 -11.53 18.35
C ASP A 54 0.28 -10.67 17.44
N TRP A 55 0.88 -10.03 16.43
CA TRP A 55 0.15 -9.26 15.44
C TRP A 55 -0.86 -10.13 14.68
N ALA A 56 -0.47 -11.35 14.31
CA ALA A 56 -1.37 -12.28 13.64
C ALA A 56 -2.57 -12.64 14.53
N VAL A 57 -2.37 -12.84 15.83
CA VAL A 57 -3.46 -13.09 16.79
C VAL A 57 -4.40 -11.89 16.90
N LEU A 58 -3.85 -10.69 17.06
CA LEU A 58 -4.65 -9.46 17.23
C LEU A 58 -5.45 -9.08 15.98
N ASN A 59 -4.99 -9.45 14.79
CA ASN A 59 -5.71 -9.20 13.54
C ASN A 59 -6.70 -10.30 13.14
N GLN A 60 -6.86 -11.33 13.97
CA GLN A 60 -7.89 -12.33 13.68
C GLN A 60 -9.29 -11.70 13.75
N PRO A 61 -10.22 -12.13 12.88
CA PRO A 61 -11.59 -11.63 12.89
C PRO A 61 -12.26 -11.73 14.27
N ALA A 62 -11.96 -12.79 15.02
CA ALA A 62 -12.47 -13.00 16.36
C ALA A 62 -12.11 -11.87 17.36
N TYR A 63 -10.97 -11.21 17.18
CA TYR A 63 -10.55 -10.08 18.02
C TYR A 63 -11.05 -8.74 17.47
N VAL A 64 -11.04 -8.55 16.15
CA VAL A 64 -11.40 -7.28 15.50
C VAL A 64 -12.91 -7.06 15.44
N GLU A 65 -13.69 -8.10 15.13
CA GLU A 65 -15.14 -8.00 14.92
C GLU A 65 -15.92 -7.46 16.14
N PRO A 66 -15.63 -7.87 17.39
CA PRO A 66 -16.29 -7.30 18.57
C PRO A 66 -16.00 -5.80 18.74
N ILE A 67 -14.79 -5.35 18.42
CA ILE A 67 -14.37 -3.94 18.53
C ILE A 67 -15.12 -3.11 17.48
N VAL A 68 -15.14 -3.58 16.23
CA VAL A 68 -15.87 -2.92 15.14
C VAL A 68 -17.36 -2.84 15.46
N ARG A 69 -17.96 -3.93 15.96
CA ARG A 69 -19.38 -3.96 16.35
C ARG A 69 -19.68 -2.99 17.49
N ARG A 70 -18.77 -2.85 18.46
CA ARG A 70 -18.94 -1.91 19.59
C ARG A 70 -18.89 -0.44 19.15
N HIS A 71 -18.07 -0.12 18.15
CA HIS A 71 -17.83 1.24 17.69
C HIS A 71 -18.44 1.54 16.31
N GLU A 72 -19.40 0.73 15.85
CA GLU A 72 -19.99 0.84 14.50
C GLU A 72 -20.55 2.24 14.22
N ALA A 73 -21.18 2.87 15.23
CA ALA A 73 -21.76 4.21 15.12
C ALA A 73 -20.71 5.32 14.93
N GLU A 74 -19.49 5.15 15.46
CA GLU A 74 -18.40 6.12 15.35
C GLU A 74 -17.54 5.85 14.11
N LEU A 75 -17.32 4.57 13.79
CA LEU A 75 -16.52 4.13 12.65
C LEU A 75 -17.24 4.36 11.32
N GLY A 76 -18.57 4.24 11.29
CA GLY A 76 -19.35 4.29 10.06
C GLY A 76 -19.02 3.15 9.08
N VAL A 77 -18.42 2.07 9.59
CA VAL A 77 -17.99 0.91 8.81
C VAL A 77 -18.95 -0.24 9.08
N SER A 78 -19.62 -0.74 8.05
CA SER A 78 -20.47 -1.94 8.13
C SER A 78 -19.95 -3.03 7.19
N GLN A 79 -20.30 -4.28 7.45
CA GLN A 79 -19.93 -5.39 6.57
C GLN A 79 -20.53 -5.17 5.18
N VAL A 80 -19.70 -5.35 4.14
CA VAL A 80 -20.16 -5.21 2.76
C VAL A 80 -21.18 -6.31 2.46
N GLN A 81 -22.36 -5.91 2.01
CA GLN A 81 -23.42 -6.84 1.62
C GLN A 81 -23.21 -7.29 0.18
N GLN A 82 -23.60 -8.54 -0.14
CA GLN A 82 -23.45 -9.10 -1.49
C GLN A 82 -24.05 -8.21 -2.58
N LYS A 83 -25.18 -7.53 -2.30
CA LYS A 83 -25.84 -6.61 -3.22
C LYS A 83 -25.02 -5.38 -3.61
N GLN A 84 -23.97 -5.04 -2.85
CA GLN A 84 -23.08 -3.92 -3.14
C GLN A 84 -21.98 -4.30 -4.14
N PHE A 85 -21.78 -5.60 -4.39
CA PHE A 85 -20.95 -6.08 -5.48
C PHE A 85 -21.81 -6.20 -6.74
N GLY A 86 -21.55 -5.35 -7.73
CA GLY A 86 -22.20 -5.37 -9.03
C GLY A 86 -21.20 -5.61 -10.15
N SER A 87 -21.67 -6.15 -11.28
CA SER A 87 -20.91 -6.23 -12.52
C SER A 87 -21.02 -4.93 -13.31
N PHE A 88 -20.05 -4.65 -14.18
CA PHE A 88 -20.15 -3.54 -15.13
C PHE A 88 -21.38 -3.65 -16.04
N ALA A 89 -21.88 -4.86 -16.28
CA ALA A 89 -23.11 -5.11 -17.03
C ALA A 89 -24.38 -4.65 -16.30
N ASP A 90 -24.33 -4.50 -14.97
CA ASP A 90 -25.46 -4.05 -14.14
C ASP A 90 -25.55 -2.52 -14.07
N LEU A 91 -24.59 -1.81 -14.67
CA LEU A 91 -24.59 -0.35 -14.71
C LEU A 91 -25.69 0.14 -15.66
N PRO A 92 -26.58 1.05 -15.21
CA PRO A 92 -27.58 1.64 -16.10
C PRO A 92 -26.89 2.44 -17.20
N MET A 93 -27.47 2.39 -18.41
CA MET A 93 -27.00 3.22 -19.52
C MET A 93 -27.13 4.70 -19.15
N ARG A 94 -26.19 5.52 -19.63
CA ARG A 94 -26.23 6.98 -19.42
C ARG A 94 -27.61 7.50 -19.82
N PRO A 95 -28.33 8.23 -18.94
CA PRO A 95 -29.62 8.79 -19.30
C PRO A 95 -29.49 9.68 -20.54
N ALA A 96 -30.56 9.75 -21.33
CA ALA A 96 -30.61 10.66 -22.46
C ALA A 96 -30.32 12.09 -21.98
N LYS A 97 -29.59 12.87 -22.77
CA LYS A 97 -29.38 14.29 -22.46
C LYS A 97 -30.76 14.95 -22.35
N PRO A 98 -31.04 15.73 -21.30
CA PRO A 98 -32.29 16.47 -21.19
C PRO A 98 -32.51 17.31 -22.45
N ASP A 99 -33.73 17.30 -22.99
CA ASP A 99 -34.09 18.16 -24.11
C ASP A 99 -34.17 19.60 -23.61
N SER A 100 -33.05 20.31 -23.72
CA SER A 100 -32.93 21.69 -23.27
C SER A 100 -33.83 22.61 -24.10
N ALA A 101 -34.07 22.31 -25.38
CA ALA A 101 -34.92 23.14 -26.23
C ALA A 101 -36.40 23.03 -25.83
N ALA A 102 -36.87 21.82 -25.53
CA ALA A 102 -38.22 21.63 -24.99
C ALA A 102 -38.39 22.28 -23.62
N MET A 103 -37.36 22.22 -22.77
CA MET A 103 -37.38 22.86 -21.46
C MET A 103 -37.38 24.40 -21.56
N ASP A 104 -36.58 24.96 -22.46
CA ASP A 104 -36.54 26.40 -22.74
C ASP A 104 -37.88 26.89 -23.31
N ALA A 105 -38.50 26.11 -24.20
CA ALA A 105 -39.83 26.41 -24.74
C ALA A 105 -40.92 26.36 -23.65
N LEU A 106 -40.86 25.38 -22.74
CA LEU A 106 -41.76 25.29 -21.59
C LEU A 106 -41.63 26.54 -20.69
N PHE A 107 -40.41 26.94 -20.35
CA PHE A 107 -40.18 28.12 -19.52
C PHE A 107 -40.65 29.41 -20.19
N LEU A 108 -40.46 29.55 -21.50
CA LEU A 108 -40.94 30.71 -22.25
C LEU A 108 -42.47 30.77 -22.32
N ALA A 109 -43.14 29.62 -22.47
CA ALA A 109 -44.61 29.55 -22.45
C ALA A 109 -45.18 29.95 -21.08
N ILE A 110 -44.58 29.47 -19.99
CA ILE A 110 -44.98 29.81 -18.62
C ILE A 110 -44.77 31.31 -18.35
N ASP A 111 -43.65 31.90 -18.79
CA ASP A 111 -43.38 33.34 -18.64
C ASP A 111 -44.34 34.22 -19.47
N ALA A 112 -44.80 33.70 -20.61
CA ALA A 112 -45.87 34.32 -21.41
C ALA A 112 -47.27 34.13 -20.82
N GLY A 113 -47.41 33.44 -19.67
CA GLY A 113 -48.69 33.20 -19.00
C GLY A 113 -49.57 32.15 -19.67
N ILE A 114 -48.99 31.31 -20.53
CA ILE A 114 -49.69 30.18 -21.19
C ILE A 114 -49.51 28.96 -20.30
N ASP A 115 -50.59 28.40 -19.76
CA ASP A 115 -50.53 27.15 -18.99
C ASP A 115 -50.33 25.97 -19.96
N PRO A 116 -49.19 25.26 -19.89
CA PRO A 116 -48.93 24.13 -20.77
C PRO A 116 -49.87 22.93 -20.52
N ILE A 117 -50.62 22.90 -19.40
CA ILE A 117 -51.60 21.84 -19.10
C ILE A 117 -52.83 21.97 -20.01
N ASP A 118 -53.28 23.20 -20.31
CA ASP A 118 -54.44 23.44 -21.17
C ASP A 118 -54.21 22.88 -22.59
N ALA A 119 -52.98 23.01 -23.11
CA ALA A 119 -52.59 22.47 -24.40
C ALA A 119 -52.55 20.92 -24.44
N ILE A 120 -52.35 20.26 -23.30
CA ILE A 120 -52.38 18.80 -23.19
C ILE A 120 -53.83 18.30 -23.08
N LEU A 121 -54.68 19.03 -22.34
CA LEU A 121 -56.11 18.74 -22.21
C LEU A 121 -56.84 18.84 -23.56
N GLU A 122 -56.53 19.85 -24.38
CA GLU A 122 -57.05 19.97 -25.75
C GLU A 122 -56.60 18.82 -26.68
N LEU A 123 -55.38 18.30 -26.50
CA LEU A 123 -54.82 17.22 -27.34
C LEU A 123 -55.40 15.84 -26.98
N GLU A 124 -55.73 15.61 -25.70
CA GLU A 124 -56.42 14.40 -25.24
C GLU A 124 -57.96 14.48 -25.34
N GLY A 125 -58.50 15.65 -25.72
CA GLY A 125 -59.94 15.84 -25.98
C GLY A 125 -60.79 15.82 -24.71
N ILE A 126 -60.23 16.26 -23.60
CA ILE A 126 -60.90 16.34 -22.30
C ILE A 126 -61.07 17.83 -22.00
N GLU A 127 -62.30 18.36 -22.13
CA GLU A 127 -62.65 19.71 -21.63
C GLU A 127 -62.53 19.80 -20.10
#